data_AF-A0A940I3A6-F1
#
_entry.id   AF-A0A940I3A6-F1
#
_cell.length_a   1.000
_cell.length_b   1.000
_cell.length_c   1.000
_cell.angle_alpha   90.00
_cell.angle_beta   90.00
_cell.angle_gamma   90.00
#
_symmetry.space_group_name_H-M   'P 1'
#
loop_
_entity.id
_entity.type
_entity.pdbx_description
1 polymer ?
#
loop_
_entity_poly.entity_id
_entity_poly.type
_entity_poly.pdbx_seq_one_letter_code
_entity_poly.pdbx_strand_id
1 'polypeptide(L)'
;MNLKILTLDEFSRIDFINLVNKVFEDYTVPIKWDVVSFQLDVKENSISLSDSFVFLKDNIPFGFIVVSIRKEKARIDAMGVIKEERGTGAASYILEHTVNYLKWRGIRKIQLEVVKDDIRAYKFYEKHGFREKRLLYSMILKKTINQEINYRYFPVEPRTAYIQALEIYFNGRKPNWQREPISLLLSDNRYNFTKIVTNSGEGYLVWGKLEKENVPIIDIVAKNNYTDILKASINFLKSQTNCKNILISSVPEDDYLYQPLKKVSFQSILTQSEMEKEIF
;
A
#
# COMPACT_ATOMS: atom_id res chain seq x y z
N MET A 1 27.01 23.66 12.24
CA MET A 1 26.01 22.58 12.17
C MET A 1 26.15 21.92 10.82
N ASN A 2 26.54 20.66 10.79
CA ASN A 2 26.81 19.94 9.56
C ASN A 2 25.59 19.11 9.18
N LEU A 3 24.96 19.45 8.05
CA LEU A 3 23.85 18.67 7.49
C LEU A 3 24.40 17.69 6.47
N LYS A 4 24.03 16.42 6.61
CA LYS A 4 24.40 15.34 5.68
C LYS A 4 23.15 14.60 5.22
N ILE A 5 23.11 14.25 3.95
CA ILE A 5 22.08 13.42 3.36
C ILE A 5 22.77 12.14 2.88
N LEU A 6 22.22 11.00 3.26
CA LEU A 6 22.69 9.68 2.82
C LEU A 6 21.53 8.95 2.16
N THR A 7 21.83 8.15 1.13
CA THR A 7 20.83 7.23 0.57
C THR A 7 20.59 6.05 1.53
N LEU A 8 19.48 5.32 1.36
CA LEU A 8 19.24 4.10 2.13
C LEU A 8 20.16 2.92 1.74
N ASP A 9 20.90 3.02 0.63
CA ASP A 9 21.96 2.06 0.28
C ASP A 9 23.27 2.35 1.04
N GLU A 10 23.49 3.59 1.43
CA GLU A 10 24.70 4.03 2.15
C GLU A 10 24.52 4.05 3.68
N PHE A 11 23.29 3.85 4.16
CA PHE A 11 22.95 3.90 5.58
C PHE A 11 22.63 2.51 6.15
N SER A 12 23.03 2.28 7.40
CA SER A 12 22.77 1.04 8.11
C SER A 12 21.27 0.72 8.13
N ARG A 13 20.90 -0.45 7.61
CA ARG A 13 19.50 -0.90 7.55
C ARG A 13 18.87 -0.97 8.94
N ILE A 14 19.63 -1.45 9.92
CA ILE A 14 19.15 -1.61 11.31
C ILE A 14 18.89 -0.23 11.91
N ASP A 15 19.82 0.72 11.73
CA ASP A 15 19.66 2.08 12.26
C ASP A 15 18.52 2.83 11.56
N PHE A 16 18.32 2.59 10.26
CA PHE A 16 17.16 3.11 9.54
C PHE A 16 15.84 2.62 10.13
N ILE A 17 15.71 1.30 10.36
CA ILE A 17 14.49 0.73 10.94
C ILE A 17 14.24 1.28 12.35
N ASN A 18 15.28 1.43 13.16
CA ASN A 18 15.19 2.06 14.48
C ASN A 18 14.71 3.51 14.38
N LEU A 19 15.22 4.27 13.40
CA LEU A 19 14.77 5.63 13.13
C LEU A 19 13.29 5.67 12.72
N VAL A 20 12.85 4.79 11.81
CA VAL A 20 11.44 4.70 11.39
C VAL A 20 10.54 4.45 12.61
N ASN A 21 10.87 3.43 13.40
CA ASN A 21 10.07 3.06 14.57
C ASN A 21 10.01 4.20 15.60
N LYS A 22 11.12 4.93 15.80
CA LYS A 22 11.16 6.13 16.66
C LYS A 22 10.29 7.27 16.10
N VAL A 23 10.33 7.52 14.80
CA VAL A 23 9.54 8.60 14.18
C VAL A 23 8.04 8.34 14.27
N PHE A 24 7.63 7.07 14.14
CA PHE A 24 6.23 6.64 14.12
C PHE A 24 5.68 6.17 15.48
N GLU A 25 6.46 6.28 16.56
CA GLU A 25 6.08 5.76 17.88
C GLU A 25 4.80 6.37 18.46
N ASP A 26 4.53 7.63 18.13
CA ASP A 26 3.39 8.42 18.61
C ASP A 26 2.32 8.68 17.53
N TYR A 27 2.43 8.00 16.38
CA TYR A 27 1.43 8.07 15.32
C TYR A 27 0.24 7.14 15.61
N THR A 28 -0.97 7.60 15.27
CA THR A 28 -2.20 6.81 15.42
C THR A 28 -2.16 5.51 14.60
N VAL A 29 -1.58 5.56 13.40
CA VAL A 29 -1.31 4.40 12.55
C VAL A 29 0.21 4.27 12.44
N PRO A 30 0.86 3.52 13.35
CA PRO A 30 2.31 3.41 13.35
C PRO A 30 2.77 2.50 12.22
N ILE A 31 3.84 2.91 11.53
CA ILE A 31 4.63 1.98 10.72
C ILE A 31 5.45 1.13 11.70
N LYS A 32 5.37 -0.18 11.54
CA LYS A 32 6.12 -1.16 12.33
C LYS A 32 6.90 -2.04 11.38
N TRP A 33 8.09 -1.57 11.03
CA TRP A 33 9.01 -2.36 10.23
C TRP A 33 9.98 -3.12 11.12
N ASP A 34 10.25 -4.34 10.69
CA ASP A 34 11.44 -5.12 11.03
C ASP A 34 12.25 -5.34 9.73
N VAL A 35 13.40 -6.01 9.83
CA VAL A 35 14.29 -6.23 8.68
C VAL A 35 13.61 -7.03 7.57
N VAL A 36 12.83 -8.04 7.93
CA VAL A 36 12.15 -8.94 6.99
C VAL A 36 10.98 -8.22 6.33
N SER A 37 10.09 -7.59 7.11
CA SER A 37 8.94 -6.87 6.57
C SER A 37 9.37 -5.69 5.69
N PHE A 38 10.42 -4.96 6.08
CA PHE A 38 10.99 -3.91 5.24
C PHE A 38 11.56 -4.47 3.93
N GLN A 39 12.30 -5.58 3.97
CA GLN A 39 12.86 -6.20 2.76
C GLN A 39 11.77 -6.69 1.79
N LEU A 40 10.67 -7.24 2.32
CA LEU A 40 9.51 -7.63 1.53
C LEU A 40 8.85 -6.40 0.88
N ASP A 41 8.63 -5.33 1.65
CA ASP A 41 8.07 -4.07 1.14
C ASP A 41 8.97 -3.42 0.09
N VAL A 42 10.31 -3.55 0.21
CA VAL A 42 11.25 -3.05 -0.80
C VAL A 42 11.00 -3.68 -2.16
N LYS A 43 10.83 -5.01 -2.20
CA LYS A 43 10.53 -5.72 -3.43
C LYS A 43 9.12 -5.40 -3.94
N GLU A 44 8.12 -5.59 -3.10
CA GLU A 44 6.71 -5.50 -3.48
C GLU A 44 6.30 -4.11 -3.97
N ASN A 45 6.71 -3.07 -3.24
CA ASN A 45 6.36 -1.69 -3.57
C ASN A 45 7.33 -1.07 -4.58
N SER A 46 8.42 -1.75 -4.95
CA SER A 46 9.47 -1.18 -5.79
C SER A 46 10.15 0.03 -5.11
N ILE A 47 10.43 -0.09 -3.80
CA ILE A 47 11.17 0.93 -3.05
C ILE A 47 12.58 1.00 -3.64
N SER A 48 12.98 2.20 -4.02
CA SER A 48 14.34 2.46 -4.48
C SER A 48 15.17 2.97 -3.31
N LEU A 49 16.10 2.14 -2.84
CA LEU A 49 16.99 2.47 -1.73
C LEU A 49 17.95 3.60 -2.10
N SER A 50 18.41 3.64 -3.34
CA SER A 50 19.26 4.71 -3.88
C SER A 50 18.54 6.04 -4.07
N ASP A 51 17.20 6.04 -4.12
CA ASP A 51 16.36 7.24 -4.26
C ASP A 51 15.60 7.58 -2.97
N SER A 52 15.90 6.87 -1.88
CA SER A 52 15.37 7.10 -0.54
C SER A 52 16.48 7.67 0.35
N PHE A 53 16.14 8.55 1.29
CA PHE A 53 17.14 9.35 1.99
C PHE A 53 16.97 9.35 3.51
N VAL A 54 18.10 9.42 4.22
CA VAL A 54 18.20 9.75 5.65
C VAL A 54 18.92 11.07 5.79
N PHE A 55 18.38 11.93 6.65
CA PHE A 55 18.90 13.26 6.92
C PHE A 55 19.53 13.29 8.30
N LEU A 56 20.77 13.76 8.36
CA LEU A 56 21.59 13.79 9.56
C LEU A 56 22.02 15.21 9.89
N LYS A 57 22.08 15.49 11.19
CA LYS A 57 22.56 16.75 11.78
C LYS A 57 23.66 16.37 12.75
N ASP A 58 24.89 16.80 12.44
CA ASP A 58 26.08 16.45 13.23
C ASP A 58 26.23 14.92 13.41
N ASN A 59 26.01 14.17 12.33
CA ASN A 59 25.98 12.69 12.23
C ASN A 59 24.86 11.97 13.00
N ILE A 60 23.88 12.70 13.54
CA ILE A 60 22.71 12.11 14.20
C ILE A 60 21.53 12.15 13.23
N PRO A 61 20.89 11.01 12.90
CA PRO A 61 19.74 10.99 12.01
C PRO A 61 18.52 11.64 12.68
N PHE A 62 17.86 12.54 11.97
CA PHE A 62 16.69 13.26 12.48
C PHE A 62 15.43 13.09 11.63
N GLY A 63 15.55 12.57 10.41
CA GLY A 63 14.41 12.34 9.54
C GLY A 63 14.77 11.53 8.31
N PHE A 64 13.75 11.07 7.61
CA PHE A 64 13.92 10.24 6.42
C PHE A 64 12.75 10.39 5.46
N ILE A 65 12.94 9.83 4.26
CA ILE A 65 11.91 9.66 3.24
C ILE A 65 12.20 8.40 2.42
N VAL A 66 11.17 7.58 2.25
CA VAL A 66 11.19 6.32 1.49
C VAL A 66 10.42 6.53 0.20
N VAL A 67 11.07 6.23 -0.92
CA VAL A 67 10.53 6.44 -2.25
C VAL A 67 10.49 5.14 -3.03
N SER A 68 9.32 4.80 -3.55
CA SER A 68 9.15 3.78 -4.58
C SER A 68 9.11 4.39 -5.97
N ILE A 69 9.67 3.70 -6.96
CA ILE A 69 9.73 4.18 -8.35
C ILE A 69 9.23 3.10 -9.31
N ARG A 70 8.34 3.50 -10.22
CA ARG A 70 7.85 2.70 -11.35
C ARG A 70 7.82 3.56 -12.60
N LYS A 71 8.82 3.38 -13.46
CA LYS A 71 9.02 4.22 -14.67
C LYS A 71 9.08 5.70 -14.27
N GLU A 72 8.24 6.55 -14.88
CA GLU A 72 8.18 8.00 -14.64
C GLU A 72 7.28 8.39 -13.45
N LYS A 73 6.87 7.42 -12.61
CA LYS A 73 6.05 7.66 -11.40
C LYS A 73 6.84 7.29 -10.15
N ALA A 74 6.67 8.08 -9.10
CA ALA A 74 7.17 7.76 -7.77
C ALA A 74 6.04 7.76 -6.74
N ARG A 75 6.23 7.00 -5.66
CA ARG A 75 5.40 7.05 -4.46
C ARG A 75 6.26 7.36 -3.25
N ILE A 76 5.78 8.23 -2.37
CA ILE A 76 6.36 8.38 -1.02
C ILE A 76 5.66 7.34 -0.13
N ASP A 77 6.38 6.29 0.25
CA ASP A 77 5.85 5.19 1.08
C ASP A 77 5.80 5.59 2.55
N ALA A 78 6.82 6.31 3.01
CA ALA A 78 6.93 6.77 4.38
C ALA A 78 7.86 7.99 4.43
N MET A 79 7.52 8.98 5.26
CA MET A 79 8.42 10.05 5.61
C MET A 79 8.13 10.55 7.00
N GLY A 80 9.12 11.13 7.64
CA GLY A 80 8.92 11.80 8.91
C GLY A 80 10.20 12.28 9.55
N VAL A 81 10.02 12.97 10.66
CA VAL A 81 11.10 13.52 11.49
C VAL A 81 10.88 13.13 12.93
N ILE A 82 11.98 12.99 13.68
CA ILE A 82 11.93 12.77 15.12
C ILE A 82 11.15 13.89 15.81
N LYS A 83 10.55 13.60 16.97
CA LYS A 83 9.66 14.52 17.67
C LYS A 83 10.29 15.88 17.94
N GLU A 84 11.59 15.89 18.24
CA GLU A 84 12.40 17.07 18.56
C GLU A 84 12.59 18.02 17.38
N GLU A 85 12.48 17.52 16.14
CA GLU A 85 12.64 18.32 14.90
C GLU A 85 11.29 18.67 14.25
N ARG A 86 10.18 18.46 14.96
CA ARG A 86 8.85 18.86 14.47
C ARG A 86 8.66 20.37 14.62
N GLY A 87 8.01 20.98 13.62
CA GLY A 87 7.75 22.43 13.63
C GLY A 87 8.95 23.31 13.27
N THR A 88 10.12 22.73 13.00
CA THR A 88 11.33 23.47 12.61
C THR A 88 11.44 23.72 11.11
N GLY A 89 10.53 23.14 10.30
CA GLY A 89 10.63 23.11 8.84
C GLY A 89 11.39 21.89 8.29
N ALA A 90 11.92 21.02 9.15
CA ALA A 90 12.66 19.82 8.75
C ALA A 90 11.91 18.93 7.74
N ALA A 91 10.62 18.64 7.97
CA ALA A 91 9.82 17.84 7.05
C ALA A 91 9.64 18.50 5.66
N SER A 92 9.51 19.83 5.62
CA SER A 92 9.46 20.59 4.35
C SER A 92 10.78 20.47 3.59
N TYR A 93 11.91 20.65 4.29
CA TYR A 93 13.24 20.50 3.70
C TYR A 93 13.44 19.10 3.09
N ILE A 94 13.06 18.04 3.82
CA ILE A 94 13.13 16.65 3.34
C ILE A 94 12.29 16.45 2.07
N LEU A 95 11.04 16.92 2.09
CA LEU A 95 10.13 16.76 0.96
C LEU A 95 10.60 17.55 -0.27
N GLU A 96 11.01 18.81 -0.09
CA GLU A 96 11.48 19.68 -1.17
C GLU A 96 12.77 19.14 -1.80
N HIS A 97 13.74 18.69 -0.99
CA HIS A 97 14.95 18.04 -1.49
C HIS A 97 14.59 16.84 -2.38
N THR A 98 13.71 15.97 -1.89
CA THR A 98 13.32 14.74 -2.59
C THR A 98 12.54 15.05 -3.87
N VAL A 99 11.60 15.99 -3.84
CA VAL A 99 10.85 16.42 -5.04
C VAL A 99 11.80 16.97 -6.10
N ASN A 100 12.76 17.80 -5.72
CA ASN A 100 13.75 18.34 -6.66
C ASN A 100 14.62 17.23 -7.25
N TYR A 101 15.13 16.33 -6.41
CA TYR A 101 15.90 15.17 -6.84
C TYR A 101 15.12 14.28 -7.82
N LEU A 102 13.85 13.95 -7.52
CA LEU A 102 13.02 13.13 -8.39
C LEU A 102 12.72 13.82 -9.72
N LYS A 103 12.60 15.15 -9.73
CA LYS A 103 12.51 15.93 -10.97
C LYS A 103 13.76 15.76 -11.82
N TRP A 104 14.95 15.87 -11.23
CA TRP A 104 16.21 15.61 -11.96
C TRP A 104 16.33 14.16 -12.48
N ARG A 105 15.75 13.19 -11.77
CA ARG A 105 15.67 11.78 -12.21
C ARG A 105 14.66 11.52 -13.32
N GLY A 106 13.89 12.54 -13.76
CA GLY A 106 12.89 12.40 -14.81
C GLY A 106 11.54 11.83 -14.33
N ILE A 107 11.28 11.80 -13.03
CA ILE A 107 9.96 11.44 -12.50
C ILE A 107 8.99 12.56 -12.80
N ARG A 108 7.83 12.22 -13.37
CA ARG A 108 6.79 13.17 -13.77
C ARG A 108 5.75 13.39 -12.69
N LYS A 109 5.44 12.34 -11.94
CA LYS A 109 4.38 12.33 -10.93
C LYS A 109 4.83 11.67 -9.64
N ILE A 110 4.53 12.31 -8.53
CA ILE A 110 4.73 11.76 -7.18
C ILE A 110 3.35 11.55 -6.55
N GLN A 111 3.10 10.37 -5.99
CA GLN A 111 1.90 10.09 -5.21
C GLN A 111 2.23 9.72 -3.77
N LEU A 112 1.25 9.84 -2.88
CA LEU A 112 1.34 9.42 -1.50
C LEU A 112 -0.06 9.10 -0.96
N GLU A 113 -0.11 8.42 0.17
CA GLU A 113 -1.34 8.15 0.89
C GLU A 113 -1.24 8.76 2.29
N VAL A 114 -2.25 9.52 2.70
CA VAL A 114 -2.33 10.12 4.04
C VAL A 114 -3.65 9.74 4.70
N VAL A 115 -3.65 9.47 6.00
CA VAL A 115 -4.91 9.22 6.74
C VAL A 115 -5.80 10.45 6.62
N LYS A 116 -7.06 10.26 6.19
CA LYS A 116 -7.97 11.38 5.87
C LYS A 116 -8.19 12.30 7.08
N ASP A 117 -8.24 11.73 8.27
CA ASP A 117 -8.46 12.45 9.52
C ASP A 117 -7.17 13.06 10.11
N ASP A 118 -6.00 12.74 9.55
CA ASP A 118 -4.75 13.45 9.88
C ASP A 118 -4.68 14.77 9.11
N ILE A 119 -5.50 15.73 9.57
CA ILE A 119 -5.62 17.07 8.96
C ILE A 119 -4.27 17.79 8.90
N ARG A 120 -3.35 17.50 9.84
CA ARG A 120 -2.02 18.10 9.86
C ARG A 120 -1.18 17.59 8.69
N ALA A 121 -1.08 16.28 8.51
CA ALA A 121 -0.33 15.69 7.41
C ALA A 121 -0.99 16.03 6.05
N TYR A 122 -2.32 15.98 5.97
CA TYR A 122 -3.05 16.38 4.77
C TYR A 122 -2.72 17.81 4.34
N LYS A 123 -2.86 18.79 5.24
CA LYS A 123 -2.54 20.21 4.96
C LYS A 123 -1.06 20.42 4.66
N PHE A 124 -0.18 19.64 5.29
CA PHE A 124 1.24 19.67 4.98
C PHE A 124 1.48 19.29 3.51
N TYR A 125 0.97 18.16 3.02
CA TYR A 125 1.14 17.76 1.63
C TYR A 125 0.45 18.71 0.65
N GLU A 126 -0.75 19.18 1.00
CA GLU A 126 -1.50 20.18 0.21
C GLU A 126 -0.69 21.47 0.01
N LYS A 127 -0.06 21.99 1.07
CA LYS A 127 0.82 23.16 1.00
C LYS A 127 2.03 22.94 0.08
N HIS A 128 2.53 21.70 -0.02
CA HIS A 128 3.65 21.36 -0.90
C HIS A 128 3.20 20.98 -2.33
N GLY A 129 1.94 21.27 -2.69
CA GLY A 129 1.42 21.15 -4.04
C GLY A 129 0.83 19.79 -4.39
N PHE A 130 0.67 18.88 -3.42
CA PHE A 130 -0.09 17.65 -3.63
C PHE A 130 -1.59 17.94 -3.62
N ARG A 131 -2.36 17.21 -4.43
CA ARG A 131 -3.82 17.32 -4.50
C ARG A 131 -4.44 15.94 -4.33
N GLU A 132 -5.49 15.86 -3.50
CA GLU A 132 -6.30 14.65 -3.35
C GLU A 132 -6.90 14.26 -4.70
N LYS A 133 -6.77 12.98 -5.07
CA LYS A 133 -7.33 12.41 -6.29
C LYS A 133 -8.56 11.57 -6.04
N ARG A 134 -8.51 10.78 -4.96
CA ARG A 134 -9.56 9.85 -4.54
C ARG A 134 -9.32 9.37 -3.13
N LEU A 135 -10.34 8.75 -2.56
CA LEU A 135 -10.27 8.08 -1.27
C LEU A 135 -9.92 6.60 -1.44
N LEU A 136 -9.14 6.09 -0.48
CA LEU A 136 -8.80 4.68 -0.32
C LEU A 136 -9.44 4.18 0.98
N TYR A 137 -10.11 3.05 0.90
CA TYR A 137 -10.87 2.47 2.01
C TYR A 137 -10.25 1.16 2.47
N SER A 138 -9.80 1.13 3.72
CA SER A 138 -9.55 -0.14 4.41
C SER A 138 -10.84 -0.58 5.08
N MET A 139 -11.26 -1.82 4.83
CA MET A 139 -12.57 -2.33 5.22
C MET A 139 -12.47 -3.69 5.91
N ILE A 140 -13.46 -4.00 6.74
CA ILE A 140 -13.58 -5.27 7.46
C ILE A 140 -14.96 -5.89 7.24
N LEU A 141 -14.99 -7.19 7.02
CA LEU A 141 -16.18 -8.02 7.20
C LEU A 141 -16.05 -8.74 8.55
N LYS A 142 -16.94 -8.43 9.48
CA LYS A 142 -16.99 -9.08 10.80
C LYS A 142 -17.96 -10.24 10.78
N LYS A 143 -17.71 -11.26 11.61
CA LYS A 143 -18.60 -12.42 11.79
C LYS A 143 -18.99 -13.04 10.45
N THR A 144 -17.98 -13.56 9.75
CA THR A 144 -18.12 -14.07 8.39
C THR A 144 -19.18 -15.18 8.29
N ILE A 145 -20.20 -14.98 7.46
CA ILE A 145 -21.27 -15.94 7.18
C ILE A 145 -21.11 -16.47 5.75
N ASN A 146 -21.47 -17.74 5.54
CA ASN A 146 -21.40 -18.34 4.23
C ASN A 146 -22.40 -17.65 3.30
N GLN A 147 -21.93 -17.32 2.11
CA GLN A 147 -22.72 -16.76 1.03
C GLN A 147 -23.31 -17.90 0.20
N GLU A 148 -24.53 -17.73 -0.30
CA GLU A 148 -25.15 -18.69 -1.21
C GLU A 148 -24.51 -18.57 -2.61
N ILE A 149 -23.41 -19.30 -2.84
CA ILE A 149 -22.70 -19.31 -4.11
C ILE A 149 -21.98 -20.64 -4.32
N ASN A 150 -22.13 -21.21 -5.52
CA ASN A 150 -21.37 -22.37 -5.95
C ASN A 150 -20.05 -21.92 -6.59
N TYR A 151 -18.95 -22.54 -6.19
CA TYR A 151 -17.64 -22.20 -6.70
C TYR A 151 -16.69 -23.38 -6.71
N ARG A 152 -15.66 -23.29 -7.55
CA ARG A 152 -14.46 -24.12 -7.52
C ARG A 152 -13.26 -23.22 -7.31
N TYR A 153 -12.20 -23.78 -6.74
CA TYR A 153 -10.96 -23.05 -6.52
C TYR A 153 -9.75 -23.89 -6.92
N PHE A 154 -8.68 -23.20 -7.34
CA PHE A 154 -7.40 -23.80 -7.68
C PHE A 154 -6.28 -22.90 -7.16
N PRO A 155 -5.28 -23.41 -6.42
CA PRO A 155 -4.07 -22.65 -6.16
C PRO A 155 -3.36 -22.35 -7.47
N VAL A 156 -2.80 -21.15 -7.60
CA VAL A 156 -2.11 -20.72 -8.81
C VAL A 156 -0.82 -19.98 -8.46
N GLU A 157 0.12 -19.96 -9.39
CA GLU A 157 1.34 -19.16 -9.25
C GLU A 157 1.06 -17.65 -9.37
N PRO A 158 1.86 -16.77 -8.73
CA PRO A 158 1.71 -15.32 -8.81
C PRO A 158 1.65 -14.79 -10.25
N ARG A 159 2.41 -15.41 -11.17
CA ARG A 159 2.44 -15.04 -12.59
C ARG A 159 1.07 -15.20 -13.26
N THR A 160 0.27 -16.18 -12.87
CA THR A 160 -1.07 -16.40 -13.42
C THR A 160 -2.03 -15.29 -13.00
N ALA A 161 -2.00 -14.90 -11.72
CA ALA A 161 -2.77 -13.76 -11.23
C ALA A 161 -2.32 -12.45 -11.87
N TYR A 162 -1.00 -12.25 -12.02
CA TYR A 162 -0.42 -11.09 -12.70
C TYR A 162 -0.97 -10.88 -14.12
N ILE A 163 -1.02 -11.94 -14.95
CA ILE A 163 -1.51 -11.84 -16.33
C ILE A 163 -2.97 -11.37 -16.35
N GLN A 164 -3.81 -11.93 -15.49
CA GLN A 164 -5.22 -11.53 -15.39
C GLN A 164 -5.36 -10.11 -14.84
N ALA A 165 -4.57 -9.73 -13.84
CA ALA A 165 -4.55 -8.38 -13.28
C ALA A 165 -4.17 -7.36 -14.36
N LEU A 166 -3.18 -7.69 -15.20
CA LEU A 166 -2.69 -6.85 -16.28
C LEU A 166 -3.74 -6.64 -17.38
N GLU A 167 -4.45 -7.71 -17.78
CA GLU A 167 -5.58 -7.63 -18.71
C GLU A 167 -6.65 -6.64 -18.21
N ILE A 168 -7.07 -6.79 -16.96
CA ILE A 168 -8.11 -5.93 -16.36
C ILE A 168 -7.62 -4.50 -16.11
N TYR A 169 -6.34 -4.33 -15.80
CA TYR A 169 -5.69 -3.03 -15.70
C TYR A 169 -5.75 -2.27 -17.03
N PHE A 170 -5.39 -2.92 -18.14
CA PHE A 170 -5.45 -2.30 -19.47
C PHE A 170 -6.89 -2.08 -19.96
N ASN A 171 -7.87 -2.81 -19.42
CA ASN A 171 -9.29 -2.58 -19.67
C ASN A 171 -9.90 -1.46 -18.78
N GLY A 172 -9.07 -0.73 -18.03
CA GLY A 172 -9.48 0.50 -17.35
C GLY A 172 -9.67 0.40 -15.84
N ARG A 173 -9.32 -0.73 -15.19
CA ARG A 173 -9.26 -0.80 -13.73
C ARG A 173 -8.18 0.14 -13.22
N LYS A 174 -8.48 0.89 -12.16
CA LYS A 174 -7.58 1.86 -11.53
C LYS A 174 -7.20 1.40 -10.11
N PRO A 175 -6.30 0.42 -9.93
CA PRO A 175 -5.82 0.07 -8.59
C PRO A 175 -4.99 1.21 -7.97
N ASN A 176 -4.76 1.16 -6.65
CA ASN A 176 -3.68 1.93 -6.02
C ASN A 176 -2.33 1.22 -6.20
N TRP A 177 -1.23 1.86 -5.79
CA TRP A 177 0.15 1.36 -6.01
C TRP A 177 0.33 -0.10 -5.58
N GLN A 178 -0.14 -0.47 -4.39
CA GLN A 178 -0.02 -1.80 -3.80
C GLN A 178 -0.81 -2.87 -4.57
N ARG A 179 -1.81 -2.47 -5.37
CA ARG A 179 -2.66 -3.37 -6.17
C ARG A 179 -2.37 -3.33 -7.67
N GLU A 180 -1.40 -2.56 -8.10
CA GLU A 180 -0.96 -2.66 -9.49
C GLU A 180 -0.47 -4.08 -9.77
N PRO A 181 -0.66 -4.61 -11.00
CA PRO A 181 -0.26 -5.98 -11.34
C PRO A 181 1.18 -6.30 -10.94
N ILE A 182 2.10 -5.36 -11.13
CA ILE A 182 3.52 -5.55 -10.83
C ILE A 182 3.78 -5.84 -9.34
N SER A 183 3.01 -5.25 -8.41
CA SER A 183 3.13 -5.52 -6.97
C SER A 183 2.85 -6.99 -6.66
N LEU A 184 1.83 -7.56 -7.31
CA LEU A 184 1.45 -8.97 -7.14
C LEU A 184 2.53 -9.92 -7.66
N LEU A 185 3.22 -9.54 -8.73
CA LEU A 185 4.33 -10.32 -9.26
C LEU A 185 5.56 -10.27 -8.35
N LEU A 186 5.79 -9.12 -7.71
CA LEU A 186 6.96 -8.85 -6.87
C LEU A 186 6.77 -9.23 -5.39
N SER A 187 5.61 -9.74 -5.00
CA SER A 187 5.29 -10.04 -3.59
C SER A 187 6.02 -11.27 -3.03
N ASP A 188 6.99 -11.87 -3.74
CA ASP A 188 7.97 -12.86 -3.25
C ASP A 188 7.42 -13.96 -2.30
N ASN A 189 6.35 -14.65 -2.71
CA ASN A 189 5.65 -15.68 -1.92
C ASN A 189 5.08 -15.21 -0.56
N ARG A 190 4.93 -13.90 -0.36
CA ARG A 190 4.29 -13.31 0.84
C ARG A 190 2.82 -13.70 0.97
N TYR A 191 2.17 -14.00 -0.15
CA TYR A 191 0.73 -14.23 -0.23
C TYR A 191 0.37 -15.55 -0.91
N ASN A 192 -0.82 -16.02 -0.60
CA ASN A 192 -1.45 -17.13 -1.27
C ASN A 192 -2.25 -16.62 -2.47
N PHE A 193 -2.17 -17.34 -3.57
CA PHE A 193 -2.85 -17.01 -4.82
C PHE A 193 -3.83 -18.12 -5.18
N THR A 194 -5.08 -17.77 -5.40
CA THR A 194 -6.15 -18.73 -5.65
C THR A 194 -7.02 -18.26 -6.79
N LYS A 195 -7.14 -19.07 -7.83
CA LYS A 195 -8.15 -18.88 -8.87
C LYS A 195 -9.51 -19.31 -8.32
N ILE A 196 -10.52 -18.48 -8.50
CA ILE A 196 -11.91 -18.73 -8.12
C ILE A 196 -12.75 -18.78 -9.39
N VAL A 197 -13.57 -19.82 -9.52
CA VAL A 197 -14.47 -20.02 -10.66
C VAL A 197 -15.89 -20.22 -10.13
N THR A 198 -16.82 -19.38 -10.56
CA THR A 198 -18.26 -19.50 -10.30
C THR A 198 -18.99 -19.77 -11.62
N ASN A 199 -20.30 -19.97 -11.55
CA ASN A 199 -21.14 -20.10 -12.77
C ASN A 199 -21.20 -18.79 -13.58
N SER A 200 -20.91 -17.65 -12.95
CA SER A 200 -21.05 -16.31 -13.51
C SER A 200 -19.72 -15.69 -13.95
N GLY A 201 -18.60 -16.39 -13.75
CA GLY A 201 -17.28 -15.95 -14.21
C GLY A 201 -16.12 -16.55 -13.43
N GLU A 202 -14.92 -16.05 -13.73
CA GLU A 202 -13.70 -16.43 -13.04
C GLU A 202 -12.88 -15.21 -12.63
N GLY A 203 -12.02 -15.42 -11.64
CA GLY A 203 -11.19 -14.40 -11.04
C GLY A 203 -10.05 -15.00 -10.24
N TYR A 204 -9.26 -14.14 -9.61
CA TYR A 204 -8.31 -14.55 -8.59
C TYR A 204 -8.61 -13.86 -7.26
N LEU A 205 -8.12 -14.49 -6.21
CA LEU A 205 -8.01 -14.01 -4.85
C LEU A 205 -6.54 -14.08 -4.43
N VAL A 206 -6.00 -12.95 -3.97
CA VAL A 206 -4.70 -12.87 -3.29
C VAL A 206 -4.94 -12.58 -1.83
N TRP A 207 -4.41 -13.42 -0.94
CA TRP A 207 -4.71 -13.35 0.48
C TRP A 207 -3.51 -13.75 1.36
N GLY A 208 -3.38 -13.13 2.53
CA GLY A 208 -2.30 -13.38 3.47
C GLY A 208 -2.61 -14.48 4.48
N LYS A 209 -1.74 -14.64 5.48
CA LYS A 209 -1.92 -15.63 6.54
C LYS A 209 -3.02 -15.21 7.52
N LEU A 210 -3.63 -16.18 8.18
CA LEU A 210 -4.51 -15.94 9.32
C LEU A 210 -3.68 -15.37 10.48
N GLU A 211 -4.07 -14.21 10.97
CA GLU A 211 -3.50 -13.60 12.17
C GLU A 211 -4.60 -13.39 13.22
N LYS A 212 -4.47 -14.12 14.33
CA LYS A 212 -5.52 -14.23 15.36
C LYS A 212 -6.82 -14.76 14.74
N GLU A 213 -7.76 -13.85 14.43
CA GLU A 213 -9.07 -14.18 13.87
C GLU A 213 -9.31 -13.52 12.50
N ASN A 214 -8.30 -12.82 11.96
CA ASN A 214 -8.43 -12.01 10.76
C ASN A 214 -7.60 -12.59 9.62
N VAL A 215 -8.18 -12.63 8.42
CA VAL A 215 -7.45 -12.91 7.19
C VAL A 215 -7.44 -11.68 6.30
N PRO A 216 -6.27 -11.20 5.84
CA PRO A 216 -6.19 -10.09 4.92
C PRO A 216 -6.38 -10.58 3.48
N ILE A 217 -7.29 -9.95 2.75
CA ILE A 217 -7.32 -9.92 1.29
C ILE A 217 -6.38 -8.81 0.83
N ILE A 218 -5.48 -9.16 -0.07
CA ILE A 218 -4.58 -8.21 -0.72
C ILE A 218 -5.28 -7.64 -1.94
N ASP A 219 -5.74 -8.53 -2.84
CA ASP A 219 -6.46 -8.14 -4.04
C ASP A 219 -7.45 -9.22 -4.50
N ILE A 220 -8.52 -8.78 -5.16
CA ILE A 220 -9.46 -9.64 -5.89
C ILE A 220 -9.68 -9.01 -7.26
N VAL A 221 -9.60 -9.83 -8.30
CA VAL A 221 -9.99 -9.44 -9.66
C VAL A 221 -10.93 -10.47 -10.22
N ALA A 222 -12.00 -10.00 -10.86
CA ALA A 222 -12.92 -10.83 -11.62
C ALA A 222 -12.93 -10.36 -13.08
N LYS A 223 -13.07 -11.29 -14.03
CA LYS A 223 -13.27 -10.93 -15.44
C LYS A 223 -14.66 -10.34 -15.71
N ASN A 224 -15.68 -10.82 -14.98
CA ASN A 224 -17.07 -10.50 -15.26
C ASN A 224 -17.82 -10.02 -14.02
N ASN A 225 -17.92 -10.85 -12.99
CA ASN A 225 -18.77 -10.57 -11.82
C ASN A 225 -17.95 -10.52 -10.51
N TYR A 226 -17.54 -9.31 -10.12
CA TYR A 226 -16.81 -9.10 -8.87
C TYR A 226 -17.60 -9.50 -7.63
N THR A 227 -18.92 -9.33 -7.62
CA THR A 227 -19.75 -9.67 -6.43
C THR A 227 -19.71 -11.17 -6.17
N ASP A 228 -19.87 -12.00 -7.21
CA ASP A 228 -19.90 -13.45 -7.05
C ASP A 228 -18.52 -14.02 -6.73
N ILE A 229 -17.47 -13.49 -7.37
CA ILE A 229 -16.09 -13.87 -7.04
C ILE A 229 -15.75 -13.47 -5.60
N LEU A 230 -16.17 -12.29 -5.14
CA LEU A 230 -16.00 -11.87 -3.75
C LEU A 230 -16.76 -12.77 -2.76
N LYS A 231 -18.02 -13.10 -3.03
CA LYS A 231 -18.80 -14.05 -2.21
C LYS A 231 -18.14 -15.42 -2.12
N ALA A 232 -17.68 -15.95 -3.26
CA ALA A 232 -16.96 -17.22 -3.31
C ALA A 232 -15.62 -17.15 -2.56
N SER A 233 -14.92 -16.02 -2.63
CA SER A 233 -13.68 -15.76 -1.90
C SER A 233 -13.90 -15.74 -0.39
N ILE A 234 -14.99 -15.12 0.07
CA ILE A 234 -15.39 -15.12 1.50
C ILE A 234 -15.62 -16.56 2.00
N ASN A 235 -16.38 -17.35 1.24
CA ASN A 235 -16.63 -18.76 1.58
C ASN A 235 -15.34 -19.58 1.61
N PHE A 236 -14.49 -19.39 0.60
CA PHE A 236 -13.20 -20.03 0.49
C PHE A 236 -12.34 -19.71 1.71
N LEU A 237 -12.10 -18.44 2.02
CA LEU A 237 -11.27 -18.03 3.16
C LEU A 237 -11.79 -18.61 4.48
N LYS A 238 -13.10 -18.52 4.72
CA LYS A 238 -13.70 -19.10 5.92
C LYS A 238 -13.49 -20.61 5.98
N SER A 239 -13.63 -21.33 4.86
CA SER A 239 -13.40 -22.78 4.82
C SER A 239 -11.93 -23.17 5.07
N GLN A 240 -10.99 -22.38 4.55
CA GLN A 240 -9.56 -22.70 4.62
C GLN A 240 -8.92 -22.31 5.96
N THR A 241 -9.41 -21.25 6.59
CA THR A 241 -8.74 -20.69 7.78
C THR A 241 -9.62 -20.65 9.02
N ASN A 242 -10.92 -20.94 8.90
CA ASN A 242 -11.90 -20.73 9.97
C ASN A 242 -11.86 -19.30 10.54
N CYS A 243 -11.59 -18.29 9.70
CA CYS A 243 -11.50 -16.90 10.14
C CYS A 243 -12.86 -16.37 10.63
N LYS A 244 -12.84 -15.49 11.64
CA LYS A 244 -14.04 -14.75 12.04
C LYS A 244 -14.20 -13.49 11.20
N ASN A 245 -13.09 -12.83 10.87
CA ASN A 245 -13.11 -11.58 10.13
C ASN A 245 -12.21 -11.63 8.89
N ILE A 246 -12.57 -10.83 7.90
CA ILE A 246 -11.79 -10.63 6.68
C ILE A 246 -11.50 -9.14 6.54
N LEU A 247 -10.24 -8.80 6.28
CA LEU A 247 -9.76 -7.43 6.12
C LEU A 247 -9.36 -7.19 4.67
N ILE A 248 -9.52 -5.96 4.19
CA ILE A 248 -8.93 -5.52 2.93
C ILE A 248 -8.49 -4.06 3.08
N SER A 249 -7.27 -3.72 2.67
CA SER A 249 -6.67 -2.42 3.01
C SER A 249 -6.57 -1.49 1.81
N SER A 250 -6.94 -0.21 1.94
CA SER A 250 -6.68 0.84 0.93
C SER A 250 -7.28 0.58 -0.47
N VAL A 251 -8.52 0.07 -0.55
CA VAL A 251 -9.23 -0.12 -1.82
C VAL A 251 -9.68 1.24 -2.37
N PRO A 252 -9.30 1.63 -3.60
CA PRO A 252 -9.76 2.88 -4.18
C PRO A 252 -11.28 2.93 -4.37
N GLU A 253 -11.88 4.09 -4.13
CA GLU A 253 -13.32 4.29 -4.26
C GLU A 253 -13.87 4.09 -5.69
N ASP A 254 -13.00 4.25 -6.68
CA ASP A 254 -13.26 4.05 -8.11
C ASP A 254 -12.76 2.70 -8.64
N ASP A 255 -12.26 1.81 -7.77
CA ASP A 255 -11.92 0.43 -8.15
C ASP A 255 -13.19 -0.43 -8.29
N TYR A 256 -13.15 -1.38 -9.24
CA TYR A 256 -14.25 -2.32 -9.47
C TYR A 256 -14.63 -3.15 -8.24
N LEU A 257 -13.70 -3.33 -7.29
CA LEU A 257 -13.91 -4.07 -6.06
C LEU A 257 -14.68 -3.27 -4.98
N TYR A 258 -14.68 -1.94 -5.02
CA TYR A 258 -15.22 -1.11 -3.94
C TYR A 258 -16.73 -1.30 -3.72
N GLN A 259 -17.54 -1.20 -4.78
CA GLN A 259 -19.00 -1.38 -4.67
C GLN A 259 -19.39 -2.81 -4.26
N PRO A 260 -18.80 -3.88 -4.84
CA PRO A 260 -18.98 -5.26 -4.36
C PRO A 260 -18.75 -5.44 -2.86
N LEU A 261 -17.66 -4.87 -2.31
CA LEU A 261 -17.35 -4.95 -0.86
C LEU A 261 -18.50 -4.40 -0.02
N LYS A 262 -19.04 -3.23 -0.38
CA LYS A 262 -20.19 -2.63 0.31
C LYS A 262 -21.44 -3.51 0.22
N LYS A 263 -21.70 -4.11 -0.94
CA LYS A 263 -22.87 -4.99 -1.16
C LYS A 263 -22.82 -6.26 -0.30
N VAL A 264 -21.64 -6.75 0.06
CA VAL A 264 -21.47 -7.90 0.96
C VAL A 264 -21.10 -7.49 2.39
N SER A 265 -21.49 -6.28 2.79
CA SER A 265 -21.43 -5.79 4.17
C SER A 265 -20.02 -5.57 4.76
N PHE A 266 -18.99 -5.34 3.93
CA PHE A 266 -17.74 -4.79 4.45
C PHE A 266 -17.98 -3.36 4.95
N GLN A 267 -17.39 -3.04 6.10
CA GLN A 267 -17.47 -1.73 6.74
C GLN A 267 -16.10 -1.06 6.71
N SER A 268 -16.05 0.24 6.42
CA SER A 268 -14.80 1.01 6.48
C SER A 268 -14.29 1.11 7.92
N ILE A 269 -12.99 0.93 8.11
CA ILE A 269 -12.28 1.10 9.38
C ILE A 269 -11.19 2.17 9.32
N LEU A 270 -10.71 2.50 8.13
CA LEU A 270 -9.72 3.55 7.89
C LEU A 270 -9.93 4.11 6.49
N THR A 271 -9.94 5.43 6.39
CA THR A 271 -9.98 6.14 5.12
C THR A 271 -8.68 6.91 4.94
N GLN A 272 -8.08 6.78 3.76
CA GLN A 272 -6.89 7.54 3.37
C GLN A 272 -7.21 8.38 2.12
N SER A 273 -6.55 9.51 2.00
CA SER A 273 -6.50 10.31 0.78
C SER A 273 -5.31 9.86 -0.05
N GLU A 274 -5.53 9.38 -1.28
CA GLU A 274 -4.46 9.27 -2.26
C GLU A 274 -4.24 10.67 -2.87
N MET A 275 -3.05 11.22 -2.67
CA MET A 275 -2.69 12.55 -3.14
C MET A 275 -1.58 12.46 -4.18
N GLU A 276 -1.62 13.34 -5.16
CA GLU A 276 -0.64 13.38 -6.25
C GLU A 276 -0.12 14.79 -6.51
N LYS A 277 1.13 14.87 -6.97
CA LYS A 277 1.78 16.08 -7.46
C LYS A 277 2.47 15.77 -8.79
N GLU A 278 2.09 16.50 -9.83
CA GLU A 278 2.87 16.56 -11.08
C GLU A 278 4.08 17.47 -10.85
N ILE A 279 5.26 17.06 -11.31
CA ILE A 279 6.54 17.76 -11.08
C ILE A 279 7.26 18.14 -12.38
N PHE A 280 6.61 17.92 -13.53
CA PHE A 280 6.98 18.39 -14.87
C PHE A 280 5.83 19.13 -15.55
#